data_AF-A0AAD6MP27-F1
#
_entry.id   AF-A0AAD6MP27-F1
#
_cell.length_a   1.000
_cell.length_b   1.000
_cell.length_c   1.000
_cell.angle_alpha   90.00
_cell.angle_beta   90.00
_cell.angle_gamma   90.00
#
_symmetry.space_group_name_H-M   'P 1'
#
loop_
_entity.id
_entity.type
_entity.pdbx_description
1 polymer ?
#
loop_
_entity_poly.entity_id
_entity_poly.type
_entity_poly.pdbx_seq_one_letter_code
_entity_poly.pdbx_strand_id
1 'polypeptide(L)'
;MVQAFPVGYKATFLKLNTSFAVMFLRRMDQIQEFFLSSTFGKKITACKNDPIKILKLLDIFAMLENLRVDFNRLFGGPACIEIQTLTRDLIKGVVNGACEVFWELPIQVELQGEVLLLLNGSVPRLVSFITDYCNRLLGDDYKPLLTRVLTIQQSWKEDKYQEELITSQIYCIIKQTGLNLDAWSKAHHDLTLSYLFMMNNHCHLCSLKGTKLGDLMGESWLKAHEQYRDYYMTLFLRESWGKIFNLLSQEGRVLSSPTGGFVGDSVKKRLKSFNEEFDHMYQKQSNWVVPNEDLRLKMCQLAVQAFVPVHRSYLQNYGFQAETDDSPGRHVKYTTQGLETMLSSLFQPKLSKSGTTKQNRFIGKTKDIVTDNFRLTLLAA
;
A
#
# COMPACT_ATOMS: atom_id res chain seq x y z
N MET A 1 7.66 14.91 46.80
CA MET A 1 8.64 13.96 46.23
C MET A 1 9.44 13.15 47.26
N VAL A 2 9.64 13.61 48.51
CA VAL A 2 10.46 12.92 49.53
C VAL A 2 9.69 11.81 50.30
N GLN A 3 8.38 11.66 50.12
CA GLN A 3 7.56 10.72 50.90
C GLN A 3 7.44 9.30 50.33
N ALA A 4 7.94 9.03 49.12
CA ALA A 4 7.84 7.71 48.48
C ALA A 4 9.05 6.78 48.70
N PHE A 5 10.03 7.19 49.52
CA PHE A 5 11.23 6.39 49.78
C PHE A 5 11.09 5.52 51.04
N PRO A 6 11.54 4.24 51.00
CA PRO A 6 11.77 3.45 52.21
C PRO A 6 12.71 4.21 53.15
N VAL A 7 12.42 4.14 54.46
CA VAL A 7 12.98 5.00 55.52
C VAL A 7 14.52 5.07 55.52
N GLY A 8 15.22 4.04 55.02
CA GLY A 8 16.68 4.00 54.91
C GLY A 8 17.31 4.90 53.83
N TYR A 9 16.60 5.27 52.77
CA TYR A 9 17.17 6.06 51.65
C TYR A 9 17.05 7.58 51.82
N LYS A 10 16.21 8.03 52.76
CA LYS A 10 16.05 9.46 53.11
C LYS A 10 17.31 10.08 53.70
N ALA A 11 18.02 9.34 54.55
CA ALA A 11 19.22 9.83 55.23
C ALA A 11 20.41 10.00 54.28
N THR A 12 20.49 9.16 53.24
CA THR A 12 21.53 9.25 52.20
C THR A 12 21.25 10.40 51.23
N PHE A 13 19.97 10.69 50.94
CA PHE A 13 19.55 11.77 50.04
C PHE A 13 19.90 13.17 50.57
N LEU A 14 19.85 13.38 51.89
CA LEU A 14 20.17 14.66 52.54
C LEU A 14 21.69 14.95 52.62
N LYS A 15 22.56 13.98 52.31
CA LYS A 15 24.03 14.14 52.37
C LYS A 15 24.70 14.32 50.99
N LEU A 16 23.94 14.31 49.91
CA LEU A 16 24.50 14.31 48.56
C LEU A 16 24.69 15.73 48.03
N ASN A 17 25.94 16.02 47.65
CA ASN A 17 26.38 17.26 46.99
C ASN A 17 25.44 17.61 45.82
N THR A 18 25.17 18.90 45.58
CA THR A 18 24.19 19.40 44.59
C THR A 18 24.40 18.82 43.19
N SER A 19 25.65 18.52 42.79
CA SER A 19 25.95 17.83 41.54
C SER A 19 25.44 16.38 41.48
N PHE A 20 25.45 15.65 42.60
CA PHE A 20 24.95 14.29 42.67
C PHE A 20 23.42 14.27 42.75
N ALA A 21 22.81 15.25 43.40
CA ALA A 21 21.35 15.41 43.42
C ALA A 21 20.77 15.72 42.03
N VAL A 22 21.43 16.58 41.23
CA VAL A 22 21.02 16.86 39.83
C VAL A 22 21.22 15.65 38.94
N MET A 23 22.34 14.93 39.09
CA MET A 23 22.59 13.68 38.35
C MET A 23 21.60 12.58 38.75
N PHE A 24 21.22 12.52 40.02
CA PHE A 24 20.22 11.59 40.55
C PHE A 24 18.81 11.96 40.08
N LEU A 25 18.44 13.25 40.01
CA LEU A 25 17.15 13.71 39.49
C LEU A 25 17.00 13.45 37.99
N ARG A 26 18.01 13.79 37.17
CA ARG A 26 18.02 13.43 35.73
C ARG A 26 17.93 11.92 35.51
N ARG A 27 18.58 11.12 36.37
CA ARG A 27 18.52 9.65 36.33
C ARG A 27 17.18 9.12 36.84
N MET A 28 16.55 9.78 37.81
CA MET A 28 15.22 9.46 38.31
C MET A 28 14.15 9.76 37.26
N ASP A 29 14.29 10.84 36.48
CA ASP A 29 13.41 11.11 35.34
C ASP A 29 13.54 10.02 34.27
N GLN A 30 14.76 9.57 33.93
CA GLN A 30 14.98 8.44 33.03
C GLN A 30 14.43 7.11 33.58
N ILE A 31 14.54 6.89 34.89
CA ILE A 31 13.98 5.72 35.57
C ILE A 31 12.44 5.80 35.60
N GLN A 32 11.88 7.00 35.77
CA GLN A 32 10.44 7.23 35.76
C GLN A 32 9.87 7.08 34.34
N GLU A 33 10.55 7.58 33.32
CA GLU A 33 10.28 7.28 31.90
C GLU A 33 10.40 5.78 31.62
N PHE A 34 11.39 5.10 32.18
CA PHE A 34 11.52 3.65 32.08
C PHE A 34 10.35 2.91 32.74
N PHE A 35 9.89 3.33 33.93
CA PHE A 35 8.72 2.72 34.60
C PHE A 35 7.40 3.05 33.88
N LEU A 36 7.28 4.24 33.33
CA LEU A 36 6.16 4.64 32.45
C LEU A 36 6.18 3.83 31.15
N SER A 37 7.34 3.64 30.53
CA SER A 37 7.57 2.78 29.37
C SER A 37 7.38 1.29 29.70
N SER A 38 7.65 0.86 30.93
CA SER A 38 7.44 -0.50 31.40
C SER A 38 5.96 -0.82 31.59
N THR A 39 5.21 0.09 32.20
CA THR A 39 3.75 -0.03 32.32
C THR A 39 3.05 0.14 30.96
N PHE A 40 3.56 1.02 30.10
CA PHE A 40 3.13 1.16 28.70
C PHE A 40 3.48 -0.08 27.87
N GLY A 41 4.68 -0.61 28.00
CA GLY A 41 5.15 -1.81 27.31
C GLY A 41 4.33 -3.03 27.69
N LYS A 42 4.03 -3.23 28.98
CA LYS A 42 3.11 -4.29 29.46
C LYS A 42 1.69 -4.13 28.89
N LYS A 43 1.20 -2.90 28.70
CA LYS A 43 -0.09 -2.64 28.04
C LYS A 43 -0.05 -2.94 26.55
N ILE A 44 1.07 -2.66 25.87
CA ILE A 44 1.25 -2.93 24.43
C ILE A 44 1.41 -4.42 24.16
N THR A 45 2.16 -5.16 24.99
CA THR A 45 2.28 -6.61 24.84
C THR A 45 0.92 -7.30 24.97
N ALA A 46 0.01 -6.76 25.78
CA ALA A 46 -1.36 -7.24 25.95
C ALA A 46 -2.36 -6.77 24.86
N CYS A 47 -1.95 -5.89 23.94
CA CYS A 47 -2.81 -5.44 22.84
C CYS A 47 -2.96 -6.51 21.74
N LYS A 48 -4.02 -6.42 20.95
CA LYS A 48 -4.24 -7.26 19.75
C LYS A 48 -3.01 -7.26 18.84
N ASN A 49 -2.73 -8.39 18.19
CA ASN A 49 -1.60 -8.62 17.28
C ASN A 49 -1.77 -7.87 15.95
N ASP A 50 -1.83 -6.54 16.03
CA ASP A 50 -1.78 -5.62 14.89
C ASP A 50 -0.33 -5.51 14.39
N PRO A 51 -0.06 -5.48 13.07
CA PRO A 51 1.29 -5.30 12.54
C PRO A 51 2.05 -4.10 13.12
N ILE A 52 1.33 -3.01 13.45
CA ILE A 52 1.95 -1.81 14.06
C ILE A 52 2.48 -2.09 15.47
N LYS A 53 1.98 -3.14 16.14
CA LYS A 53 2.48 -3.59 17.44
C LYS A 53 3.97 -3.92 17.38
N ILE A 54 4.46 -4.53 16.29
CA ILE A 54 5.89 -4.85 16.16
C ILE A 54 6.72 -3.57 16.23
N LEU A 55 6.38 -2.54 15.45
CA LEU A 55 7.15 -1.29 15.42
C LEU A 55 7.23 -0.65 16.81
N LYS A 56 6.10 -0.60 17.52
CA LYS A 56 6.06 -0.08 18.90
C LYS A 56 6.88 -0.92 19.88
N LEU A 57 6.84 -2.25 19.74
CA LEU A 57 7.64 -3.15 20.57
C LEU A 57 9.14 -3.01 20.28
N LEU A 58 9.52 -2.79 19.02
CA LEU A 58 10.89 -2.49 18.64
C LEU A 58 11.35 -1.13 19.19
N ASP A 59 10.50 -0.11 19.16
CA ASP A 59 10.79 1.19 19.78
C ASP A 59 11.03 1.05 21.30
N ILE A 60 10.18 0.28 22.00
CA ILE A 60 10.37 -0.04 23.42
C ILE A 60 11.68 -0.82 23.63
N PHE A 61 11.95 -1.82 22.79
CA PHE A 61 13.17 -2.62 22.87
C PHE A 61 14.42 -1.74 22.71
N ALA A 62 14.42 -0.79 21.78
CA ALA A 62 15.50 0.17 21.60
C ALA A 62 15.73 1.02 22.85
N MET A 63 14.66 1.53 23.48
CA MET A 63 14.77 2.26 24.75
C MET A 63 15.35 1.40 25.86
N LEU A 64 14.92 0.12 25.97
CA LEU A 64 15.43 -0.81 26.97
C LEU A 64 16.92 -1.14 26.77
N GLU A 65 17.38 -1.31 25.53
CA GLU A 65 18.79 -1.53 25.22
C GLU A 65 19.64 -0.29 25.54
N ASN A 66 19.17 0.91 25.22
CA ASN A 66 19.87 2.16 25.53
C ASN A 66 20.06 2.38 27.04
N LEU A 67 19.08 1.97 27.84
CA LEU A 67 19.13 2.10 29.31
C LEU A 67 19.85 0.94 30.01
N ARG A 68 20.22 -0.12 29.29
CA ARG A 68 20.73 -1.38 29.85
C ARG A 68 21.97 -1.19 30.72
N VAL A 69 22.94 -0.41 30.27
CA VAL A 69 24.22 -0.20 30.99
C VAL A 69 23.99 0.56 32.28
N ASP A 70 23.20 1.64 32.22
CA ASP A 70 22.87 2.44 33.40
C ASP A 70 22.02 1.66 34.40
N PHE A 71 21.06 0.87 33.93
CA PHE A 71 20.26 -0.02 34.75
C PHE A 71 21.14 -1.02 35.51
N ASN A 72 22.07 -1.69 34.82
CA ASN A 72 22.98 -2.66 35.45
C ASN A 72 23.92 -2.00 36.47
N ARG A 73 24.36 -0.76 36.22
CA ARG A 73 25.19 -0.02 37.18
C ARG A 73 24.42 0.37 38.44
N LEU A 74 23.14 0.75 38.32
CA LEU A 74 22.33 1.25 39.44
C LEU A 74 21.65 0.13 40.22
N PHE A 75 21.18 -0.91 39.54
CA PHE A 75 20.34 -1.97 40.09
C PHE A 75 21.00 -3.34 40.03
N GLY A 76 22.28 -3.48 39.67
CA GLY A 76 22.97 -4.76 39.57
C GLY A 76 23.27 -5.45 40.91
N GLY A 77 23.09 -4.75 42.04
CA GLY A 77 23.31 -5.32 43.37
C GLY A 77 22.22 -6.31 43.80
N PRO A 78 22.53 -7.26 44.71
CA PRO A 78 21.58 -8.28 45.18
C PRO A 78 20.38 -7.70 45.93
N ALA A 79 20.46 -6.46 46.44
CA ALA A 79 19.32 -5.78 47.06
C ALA A 79 18.23 -5.34 46.06
N CYS A 80 18.50 -5.41 44.76
CA CYS A 80 17.60 -4.94 43.69
C CYS A 80 17.00 -6.09 42.84
N ILE A 81 17.03 -7.34 43.33
CA ILE A 81 16.58 -8.54 42.61
C ILE A 81 15.15 -8.41 42.06
N GLU A 82 14.23 -7.80 42.80
CA GLU A 82 12.84 -7.62 42.37
C GLU A 82 12.75 -6.73 41.11
N ILE A 83 13.48 -5.61 41.09
CA ILE A 83 13.54 -4.68 39.95
C ILE A 83 14.23 -5.33 38.75
N GLN A 84 15.29 -6.10 38.98
CA GLN A 84 15.96 -6.88 37.94
C GLN A 84 15.00 -7.92 37.32
N THR A 85 14.22 -8.61 38.15
CA THR A 85 13.23 -9.60 37.71
C THR A 85 12.15 -8.96 36.84
N LEU A 86 11.57 -7.84 37.32
CA LEU A 86 10.55 -7.09 36.55
C LEU A 86 11.06 -6.62 35.19
N THR A 87 12.33 -6.20 35.12
CA THR A 87 12.97 -5.73 33.89
C THR A 87 13.22 -6.87 32.92
N ARG A 88 13.72 -8.01 33.42
CA ARG A 88 13.88 -9.23 32.63
C ARG A 88 12.55 -9.70 32.06
N ASP A 89 11.49 -9.70 32.86
CA ASP A 89 10.16 -10.12 32.44
C ASP A 89 9.57 -9.18 31.40
N LEU A 90 9.83 -7.87 31.51
CA LEU A 90 9.46 -6.89 30.48
C LEU A 90 10.21 -7.15 29.16
N ILE A 91 11.53 -7.32 29.20
CA ILE A 91 12.33 -7.64 28.01
C ILE A 91 11.81 -8.93 27.35
N LYS A 92 11.52 -9.95 28.17
CA LYS A 92 10.94 -11.22 27.71
C LYS A 92 9.60 -11.02 27.02
N GLY A 93 8.71 -10.23 27.61
CA GLY A 93 7.40 -9.90 27.03
C GLY A 93 7.52 -9.12 25.72
N VAL A 94 8.44 -8.15 25.63
CA VAL A 94 8.67 -7.34 24.43
C VAL A 94 9.22 -8.21 23.29
N VAL A 95 10.24 -9.01 23.55
CA VAL A 95 10.84 -9.91 22.54
C VAL A 95 9.83 -10.95 22.06
N ASN A 96 9.16 -11.65 22.99
CA ASN A 96 8.17 -12.65 22.61
C ASN A 96 7.01 -12.02 21.83
N GLY A 97 6.47 -10.90 22.30
CA GLY A 97 5.37 -10.22 21.63
C GLY A 97 5.74 -9.71 20.24
N ALA A 98 6.97 -9.22 20.03
CA ALA A 98 7.42 -8.77 18.72
C ALA A 98 7.54 -9.95 17.75
N CYS A 99 8.14 -11.05 18.22
CA CYS A 99 8.30 -12.26 17.42
C CYS A 99 6.97 -12.96 17.12
N GLU A 100 6.07 -13.08 18.08
CA GLU A 100 4.72 -13.65 17.88
C GLU A 100 4.01 -12.95 16.73
N VAL A 101 3.93 -11.62 16.77
CA VAL A 101 3.30 -10.86 15.68
C VAL A 101 4.08 -11.06 14.38
N PHE A 102 5.42 -11.06 14.42
CA PHE A 102 6.27 -11.21 13.23
C PHE A 102 6.00 -12.53 12.49
N TRP A 103 5.94 -13.64 13.22
CA TRP A 103 5.67 -14.96 12.65
C TRP A 103 4.22 -15.14 12.19
N GLU A 104 3.27 -14.40 12.76
CA GLU A 104 1.86 -14.41 12.35
C GLU A 104 1.58 -13.59 11.07
N LEU A 105 2.45 -12.65 10.68
CA LEU A 105 2.19 -11.73 9.57
C LEU A 105 1.78 -12.41 8.25
N PRO A 106 2.47 -13.46 7.74
CA PRO A 106 2.06 -14.10 6.49
C PRO A 106 0.67 -14.71 6.59
N ILE A 107 0.34 -15.34 7.73
CA ILE A 107 -0.97 -15.94 7.98
C ILE A 107 -2.04 -14.84 8.02
N GLN A 108 -1.75 -13.72 8.69
CA GLN A 108 -2.66 -12.59 8.72
C GLN A 108 -2.93 -12.03 7.33
N VAL A 109 -1.94 -12.00 6.44
CA VAL A 109 -2.09 -11.59 5.04
C VAL A 109 -2.91 -12.59 4.26
N GLU A 110 -2.62 -13.89 4.36
CA GLU A 110 -3.37 -14.97 3.72
C GLU A 110 -4.88 -14.91 4.07
N LEU A 111 -5.20 -14.65 5.34
CA LEU A 111 -6.59 -14.55 5.80
C LEU A 111 -7.33 -13.28 5.32
N GLN A 112 -6.66 -12.34 4.66
CA GLN A 112 -7.33 -11.16 4.07
C GLN A 112 -8.06 -11.46 2.76
N GLY A 113 -8.16 -12.72 2.35
CA GLY A 113 -8.86 -13.15 1.12
C GLY A 113 -10.28 -12.61 0.94
N GLU A 114 -10.97 -12.22 2.02
CA GLU A 114 -12.37 -11.75 1.98
C GLU A 114 -12.56 -10.22 1.84
N VAL A 115 -11.50 -9.42 1.65
CA VAL A 115 -11.64 -7.95 1.59
C VAL A 115 -12.36 -7.52 0.31
N LEU A 116 -13.52 -6.87 0.49
CA LEU A 116 -14.37 -6.18 -0.49
C LEU A 116 -13.67 -5.91 -1.82
N LEU A 117 -14.10 -6.66 -2.85
CA LEU A 117 -13.76 -6.44 -4.25
C LEU A 117 -13.77 -4.95 -4.55
N LEU A 118 -12.59 -4.39 -4.80
CA LEU A 118 -12.50 -3.00 -5.22
C LEU A 118 -13.07 -2.91 -6.62
N LEU A 119 -14.34 -2.52 -6.71
CA LEU A 119 -15.13 -2.39 -7.94
C LEU A 119 -14.51 -1.43 -8.98
N ASN A 120 -13.46 -0.69 -8.61
CA ASN A 120 -12.78 0.28 -9.45
C ASN A 120 -11.43 -0.18 -10.01
N GLY A 121 -10.96 -1.40 -9.66
CA GLY A 121 -9.71 -1.96 -10.19
C GLY A 121 -8.43 -1.31 -9.65
N SER A 122 -8.52 -0.44 -8.65
CA SER A 122 -7.34 0.19 -8.01
C SER A 122 -6.50 -0.83 -7.22
N VAL A 123 -5.26 -0.46 -6.92
CA VAL A 123 -4.40 -1.17 -5.96
C VAL A 123 -5.10 -1.21 -4.59
N PRO A 124 -5.27 -2.39 -3.96
CA PRO A 124 -5.84 -2.49 -2.63
C PRO A 124 -4.97 -1.77 -1.59
N ARG A 125 -5.60 -1.03 -0.67
CA ARG A 125 -4.91 -0.35 0.43
C ARG A 125 -4.03 -1.29 1.25
N LEU A 126 -4.47 -2.55 1.39
CA LEU A 126 -3.71 -3.59 2.07
C LEU A 126 -2.38 -3.88 1.37
N VAL A 127 -2.34 -3.92 0.03
CA VAL A 127 -1.12 -4.17 -0.74
C VAL A 127 -0.12 -3.04 -0.53
N SER A 128 -0.57 -1.78 -0.64
CA SER A 128 0.27 -0.62 -0.35
C SER A 128 0.77 -0.64 1.09
N PHE A 129 -0.11 -0.93 2.06
CA PHE A 129 0.28 -1.05 3.46
C PHE A 129 1.34 -2.12 3.67
N ILE A 130 1.19 -3.31 3.08
CA ILE A 130 2.17 -4.40 3.21
C ILE A 130 3.52 -3.98 2.63
N THR A 131 3.55 -3.40 1.43
CA THR A 131 4.81 -2.98 0.80
C THR A 131 5.51 -1.88 1.61
N ASP A 132 4.75 -0.90 2.12
CA ASP A 132 5.29 0.18 2.94
C ASP A 132 5.79 -0.33 4.29
N TYR A 133 5.04 -1.24 4.90
CA TYR A 133 5.38 -1.87 6.16
C TYR A 133 6.65 -2.72 6.05
N CYS A 134 6.77 -3.55 5.01
CA CYS A 134 7.98 -4.32 4.72
C CYS A 134 9.18 -3.40 4.47
N ASN A 135 9.01 -2.31 3.70
CA ASN A 135 10.06 -1.30 3.52
C ASN A 135 10.53 -0.71 4.86
N ARG A 136 9.59 -0.40 5.77
CA ARG A 136 9.90 0.14 7.08
C ARG A 136 10.63 -0.88 7.97
N LEU A 137 10.23 -2.15 7.97
CA LEU A 137 10.91 -3.22 8.69
C LEU A 137 12.33 -3.49 8.17
N LEU A 138 12.54 -3.37 6.86
CA LEU A 138 13.84 -3.50 6.21
C LEU A 138 14.70 -2.23 6.30
N GLY A 139 14.14 -1.14 6.82
CA GLY A 139 14.83 0.13 7.01
C GLY A 139 15.93 0.05 8.06
N ASP A 140 16.84 1.02 8.01
CA ASP A 140 18.06 1.02 8.83
C ASP A 140 17.76 1.20 10.33
N ASP A 141 16.59 1.74 10.68
CA ASP A 141 16.15 1.90 12.07
C ASP A 141 15.63 0.58 12.67
N TYR A 142 14.78 -0.15 11.94
CA TYR A 142 14.06 -1.31 12.49
C TYR A 142 14.74 -2.64 12.20
N LYS A 143 15.43 -2.79 11.07
CA LYS A 143 16.07 -4.06 10.68
C LYS A 143 17.08 -4.53 11.74
N PRO A 144 18.01 -3.69 12.25
CA PRO A 144 18.97 -4.13 13.27
C PRO A 144 18.29 -4.53 14.59
N LEU A 145 17.26 -3.78 15.01
CA LEU A 145 16.49 -4.06 16.22
C LEU A 145 15.75 -5.40 16.10
N LEU A 146 15.09 -5.62 14.96
CA LEU A 146 14.39 -6.87 14.67
C LEU A 146 15.35 -8.05 14.63
N THR A 147 16.51 -7.92 13.98
CA THR A 147 17.56 -8.96 13.97
C THR A 147 17.99 -9.31 15.39
N ARG A 148 18.18 -8.30 16.24
CA ARG A 148 18.58 -8.52 17.64
C ARG A 148 17.49 -9.23 18.43
N VAL A 149 16.24 -8.80 18.30
CA VAL A 149 15.07 -9.42 18.94
C VAL A 149 14.94 -10.90 18.53
N LEU A 150 15.06 -11.20 17.24
CA LEU A 150 15.02 -12.58 16.72
C LEU A 150 16.18 -13.42 17.24
N THR A 151 17.39 -12.86 17.29
CA THR A 151 18.57 -13.54 17.83
C THR A 151 18.40 -13.87 19.31
N ILE A 152 17.86 -12.94 20.11
CA ILE A 152 17.57 -13.17 21.53
C ILE A 152 16.52 -14.28 21.66
N GLN A 153 15.45 -14.26 20.86
CA GLN A 153 14.43 -15.29 20.93
C GLN A 153 14.98 -16.68 20.56
N GLN A 154 15.82 -16.78 19.52
CA GLN A 154 16.48 -18.04 19.14
C GLN A 154 17.36 -18.57 20.29
N SER A 155 18.08 -17.68 20.98
CA SER A 155 18.91 -18.08 22.13
C SER A 155 18.09 -18.69 23.28
N TRP A 156 16.82 -18.31 23.43
CA TRP A 156 15.93 -18.90 24.44
C TRP A 156 15.33 -20.25 24.02
N LYS A 157 15.27 -20.52 22.72
CA LYS A 157 14.70 -21.76 22.17
C LYS A 157 15.76 -22.83 21.88
N GLU A 158 17.04 -22.53 22.07
CA GLU A 158 18.17 -23.39 21.66
C GLU A 158 18.17 -23.74 20.16
N ASP A 159 17.54 -22.88 19.34
CA ASP A 159 17.47 -23.06 17.90
C ASP A 159 18.82 -22.73 17.24
N LYS A 160 19.15 -23.41 16.13
CA LYS A 160 20.31 -23.03 15.31
C LYS A 160 20.10 -21.61 14.77
N TYR A 161 21.13 -20.77 14.92
CA TYR A 161 21.15 -19.42 14.35
C TYR A 161 20.79 -19.48 12.86
N GLN A 162 19.84 -18.63 12.46
CA GLN A 162 19.49 -18.45 11.06
C GLN A 162 19.61 -16.97 10.72
N GLU A 163 20.54 -16.66 9.82
CA GLU A 163 20.89 -15.28 9.46
C GLU A 163 19.80 -14.62 8.60
N GLU A 164 19.02 -15.42 7.85
CA GLU A 164 18.08 -14.93 6.85
C GLU A 164 16.60 -14.98 7.29
N LEU A 165 16.31 -15.03 8.60
CA LEU A 165 14.93 -15.11 9.09
C LEU A 165 14.03 -13.97 8.61
N ILE A 166 14.56 -12.74 8.65
CA ILE A 166 13.80 -11.55 8.22
C ILE A 166 13.50 -11.65 6.73
N THR A 167 14.52 -11.93 5.93
CA THR A 167 14.41 -12.10 4.48
C THR A 167 13.38 -13.16 4.11
N SER A 168 13.50 -14.35 4.70
CA SER A 168 12.58 -15.48 4.48
C SER A 168 11.13 -15.10 4.80
N GLN A 169 10.90 -14.41 5.91
CA GLN A 169 9.56 -13.97 6.28
C GLN A 169 8.99 -12.89 5.36
N ILE A 170 9.81 -11.93 4.93
CA ILE A 170 9.36 -10.93 3.94
C ILE A 170 8.99 -11.63 2.62
N TYR A 171 9.76 -12.60 2.16
CA TYR A 171 9.40 -13.41 0.98
C TYR A 171 8.05 -14.11 1.17
N CYS A 172 7.78 -14.70 2.34
CA CYS A 172 6.48 -15.29 2.65
C CYS A 172 5.34 -14.26 2.59
N ILE A 173 5.52 -13.07 3.16
CA ILE A 173 4.52 -12.00 3.14
C ILE A 173 4.20 -11.55 1.71
N ILE A 174 5.24 -11.33 0.89
CA ILE A 174 5.06 -10.92 -0.51
C ILE A 174 4.43 -12.04 -1.34
N LYS A 175 4.80 -13.30 -1.10
CA LYS A 175 4.17 -14.46 -1.73
C LYS A 175 2.68 -14.53 -1.42
N GLN A 176 2.30 -14.40 -0.15
CA GLN A 176 0.88 -14.42 0.24
C GLN A 176 0.10 -13.24 -0.36
N THR A 177 0.74 -12.06 -0.45
CA THR A 177 0.17 -10.91 -1.14
C THR A 177 -0.09 -11.23 -2.62
N GLY A 178 0.85 -11.86 -3.31
CA GLY A 178 0.68 -12.29 -4.70
C GLY A 178 -0.43 -13.32 -4.90
N LEU A 179 -0.57 -14.29 -3.99
CA LEU A 179 -1.67 -15.27 -4.04
C LEU A 179 -3.03 -14.62 -3.85
N ASN A 180 -3.14 -13.66 -2.93
CA ASN A 180 -4.36 -12.88 -2.73
C ASN A 180 -4.71 -12.04 -3.97
N LEU A 181 -3.72 -11.40 -4.61
CA LEU A 181 -3.94 -10.65 -5.84
C LEU A 181 -4.52 -11.54 -6.96
N ASP A 182 -3.97 -12.74 -7.13
CA ASP A 182 -4.49 -13.70 -8.12
C ASP A 182 -5.94 -14.12 -7.80
N ALA A 183 -6.21 -14.47 -6.54
CA ALA A 183 -7.55 -14.83 -6.08
C ALA A 183 -8.58 -13.68 -6.28
N TRP A 184 -8.22 -12.46 -5.89
CA TRP A 184 -9.07 -11.28 -6.06
C TRP A 184 -9.30 -10.95 -7.54
N SER A 185 -8.27 -11.11 -8.39
CA SER A 185 -8.40 -10.87 -9.83
C SER A 185 -9.45 -11.78 -10.48
N LYS A 186 -9.51 -13.05 -10.04
CA LYS A 186 -10.44 -14.09 -10.50
C LYS A 186 -11.86 -13.92 -9.96
N ALA A 187 -12.00 -13.26 -8.82
CA ALA A 187 -13.29 -12.99 -8.19
C ALA A 187 -14.08 -11.85 -8.86
N HIS A 188 -13.44 -11.04 -9.70
CA HIS A 188 -14.16 -10.07 -10.53
C HIS A 188 -14.97 -10.78 -11.63
N HIS A 189 -16.24 -10.43 -11.77
CA HIS A 189 -17.10 -10.93 -12.85
C HIS A 189 -16.68 -10.44 -14.23
N ASP A 190 -16.06 -9.26 -14.29
CA ASP A 190 -15.66 -8.63 -15.52
C ASP A 190 -14.16 -8.82 -15.79
N LEU A 191 -13.87 -9.59 -16.83
CA LEU A 191 -12.51 -9.91 -17.26
C LEU A 191 -11.67 -8.65 -17.56
N THR A 192 -12.27 -7.61 -18.13
CA THR A 192 -11.54 -6.37 -18.45
C THR A 192 -11.15 -5.60 -17.19
N LEU A 193 -11.99 -5.65 -16.15
CA LEU A 193 -11.65 -5.12 -14.83
C LEU A 193 -10.54 -5.94 -14.16
N SER A 194 -10.56 -7.28 -14.27
CA SER A 194 -9.48 -8.14 -13.77
C SER A 194 -8.13 -7.77 -14.37
N TYR A 195 -8.08 -7.50 -15.68
CA TYR A 195 -6.84 -7.09 -16.35
C TYR A 195 -6.35 -5.72 -15.87
N LEU A 196 -7.26 -4.74 -15.73
CA LEU A 196 -6.92 -3.43 -15.18
C LEU A 196 -6.37 -3.56 -13.75
N PHE A 197 -7.04 -4.37 -12.93
CA PHE A 197 -6.63 -4.65 -11.56
C PHE A 197 -5.22 -5.24 -11.49
N MET A 198 -4.94 -6.28 -12.27
CA MET A 198 -3.61 -6.91 -12.29
C MET A 198 -2.54 -5.95 -12.81
N MET A 199 -2.85 -5.19 -13.86
CA MET A 199 -1.96 -4.16 -14.40
C MET A 199 -1.59 -3.11 -13.34
N ASN A 200 -2.57 -2.59 -12.61
CA ASN A 200 -2.35 -1.62 -11.53
C ASN A 200 -1.46 -2.18 -10.41
N ASN A 201 -1.72 -3.42 -9.97
CA ASN A 201 -0.94 -4.05 -8.91
C ASN A 201 0.50 -4.36 -9.37
N HIS A 202 0.69 -4.83 -10.59
CA HIS A 202 2.04 -5.02 -11.14
C HIS A 202 2.80 -3.70 -11.30
N CYS A 203 2.11 -2.62 -11.67
CA CYS A 203 2.70 -1.28 -11.68
C CYS A 203 3.16 -0.83 -10.28
N HIS A 204 2.35 -1.09 -9.25
CA HIS A 204 2.72 -0.80 -7.87
C HIS A 204 3.95 -1.61 -7.44
N LEU A 205 3.98 -2.91 -7.74
CA LEU A 205 5.11 -3.77 -7.37
C LEU A 205 6.41 -3.40 -8.11
N CYS A 206 6.36 -3.03 -9.39
CA CYS A 206 7.56 -2.56 -10.09
C CYS A 206 8.03 -1.17 -9.62
N SER A 207 7.12 -0.32 -9.11
CA SER A 207 7.50 0.98 -8.53
C SER A 207 8.27 0.88 -7.20
N LEU A 208 8.45 -0.33 -6.65
CA LEU A 208 9.31 -0.58 -5.51
C LEU A 208 10.81 -0.51 -5.84
N LYS A 209 11.16 -0.26 -7.11
CA LYS A 209 12.55 -0.05 -7.51
C LYS A 209 13.20 1.07 -6.69
N GLY A 210 14.35 0.78 -6.09
CA GLY A 210 15.08 1.72 -5.22
C GLY A 210 14.56 1.79 -3.78
N THR A 211 13.59 0.95 -3.39
CA THR A 211 13.22 0.78 -1.98
C THR A 211 13.90 -0.46 -1.40
N LYS A 212 14.05 -0.52 -0.06
CA LYS A 212 14.68 -1.66 0.62
C LYS A 212 14.01 -3.01 0.28
N LEU A 213 12.69 -3.00 0.10
CA LEU A 213 11.92 -4.16 -0.36
C LEU A 213 12.24 -4.51 -1.82
N GLY A 214 12.28 -3.54 -2.73
CA GLY A 214 12.66 -3.79 -4.13
C GLY A 214 14.06 -4.36 -4.24
N ASP A 215 15.01 -3.80 -3.49
CA ASP A 215 16.40 -4.28 -3.44
C ASP A 215 16.48 -5.71 -2.90
N LEU A 216 15.68 -6.05 -1.88
CA LEU A 216 15.61 -7.41 -1.33
C LEU A 216 15.06 -8.42 -2.33
N MET A 217 14.00 -8.06 -3.07
CA MET A 217 13.36 -8.93 -4.06
C MET A 217 14.20 -9.09 -5.34
N GLY A 218 15.01 -8.08 -5.67
CA GLY A 218 15.96 -8.10 -6.77
C GLY A 218 15.39 -7.67 -8.13
N GLU A 219 16.30 -7.28 -9.03
CA GLU A 219 15.98 -6.75 -10.36
C GLU A 219 15.20 -7.72 -11.25
N SER A 220 15.43 -9.03 -11.12
CA SER A 220 14.70 -10.04 -11.89
C SER A 220 13.20 -10.05 -11.56
N TRP A 221 12.87 -9.92 -10.27
CA TRP A 221 11.49 -9.85 -9.80
C TRP A 221 10.80 -8.54 -10.23
N LEU A 222 11.51 -7.41 -10.11
CA LEU A 222 11.01 -6.11 -10.58
C LEU A 222 10.72 -6.13 -12.09
N LYS A 223 11.66 -6.64 -12.89
CA LYS A 223 11.51 -6.77 -14.34
C LYS A 223 10.37 -7.70 -14.73
N ALA A 224 10.17 -8.79 -14.00
CA ALA A 224 9.02 -9.67 -14.22
C ALA A 224 7.69 -8.90 -14.02
N HIS A 225 7.58 -8.07 -12.98
CA HIS A 225 6.39 -7.25 -12.77
C HIS A 225 6.21 -6.17 -13.83
N GLU A 226 7.27 -5.58 -14.38
CA GLU A 226 7.17 -4.69 -15.55
C GLU A 226 6.60 -5.43 -16.77
N GLN A 227 7.08 -6.65 -17.04
CA GLN A 227 6.56 -7.48 -18.14
C GLN A 227 5.09 -7.85 -17.93
N TYR A 228 4.70 -8.24 -16.72
CA TYR A 228 3.31 -8.54 -16.41
C TYR A 228 2.41 -7.30 -16.52
N ARG A 229 2.87 -6.12 -16.06
CA ARG A 229 2.16 -4.84 -16.25
C ARG A 229 1.85 -4.62 -17.74
N ASP A 230 2.86 -4.72 -18.60
CA ASP A 230 2.70 -4.47 -20.03
C ASP A 230 1.84 -5.55 -20.72
N TYR A 231 1.95 -6.81 -20.26
CA TYR A 231 1.09 -7.90 -20.70
C TYR A 231 -0.39 -7.66 -20.38
N TYR A 232 -0.72 -7.31 -19.13
CA TYR A 232 -2.11 -7.04 -18.74
C TYR A 232 -2.65 -5.76 -19.38
N MET A 233 -1.82 -4.74 -19.59
CA MET A 233 -2.20 -3.56 -20.39
C MET A 233 -2.60 -3.94 -21.81
N THR A 234 -1.84 -4.84 -22.45
CA THR A 234 -2.14 -5.32 -23.80
C THR A 234 -3.46 -6.11 -23.83
N LEU A 235 -3.67 -7.01 -22.86
CA LEU A 235 -4.94 -7.75 -22.74
C LEU A 235 -6.13 -6.82 -22.52
N PHE A 236 -5.98 -5.82 -21.64
CA PHE A 236 -7.00 -4.81 -21.38
C PHE A 236 -7.39 -4.07 -22.66
N LEU A 237 -6.40 -3.49 -23.35
CA LEU A 237 -6.64 -2.72 -24.57
C LEU A 237 -7.27 -3.60 -25.66
N ARG A 238 -6.81 -4.85 -25.83
CA ARG A 238 -7.37 -5.77 -26.82
C ARG A 238 -8.83 -6.12 -26.53
N GLU A 239 -9.12 -6.61 -25.33
CA GLU A 239 -10.46 -7.11 -24.99
C GLU A 239 -11.48 -5.98 -24.86
N SER A 240 -11.05 -4.82 -24.37
CA SER A 240 -11.96 -3.71 -24.18
C SER A 240 -12.06 -2.81 -25.40
N TRP A 241 -10.95 -2.44 -26.03
CA TRP A 241 -10.92 -1.37 -27.03
C TRP A 241 -10.81 -1.95 -28.45
N GLY A 242 -10.23 -3.14 -28.61
CA GLY A 242 -10.10 -3.81 -29.90
C GLY A 242 -11.43 -4.07 -30.61
N LYS A 243 -12.49 -4.42 -29.87
CA LYS A 243 -13.83 -4.62 -30.45
C LYS A 243 -14.41 -3.35 -31.06
N ILE A 244 -14.28 -2.23 -30.34
CA ILE A 244 -14.76 -0.91 -30.78
C ILE A 244 -13.94 -0.42 -31.97
N PHE A 245 -12.62 -0.63 -31.95
CA PHE A 245 -11.72 -0.25 -33.05
C PHE A 245 -12.07 -0.96 -34.36
N ASN A 246 -12.44 -2.25 -34.29
CA ASN A 246 -12.85 -3.03 -35.47
C ASN A 246 -14.15 -2.51 -36.12
N LEU A 247 -15.00 -1.80 -35.39
CA LEU A 247 -16.21 -1.20 -35.96
C LEU A 247 -15.89 -0.07 -36.94
N LEU A 248 -14.82 0.70 -36.69
CA LEU A 248 -14.41 1.79 -37.58
C LEU A 248 -13.39 1.34 -38.65
N SER A 249 -12.54 0.36 -38.34
CA SER A 249 -11.39 -0.03 -39.19
C SER A 249 -11.72 -0.97 -40.36
N GLN A 250 -12.97 -1.45 -40.51
CA GLN A 250 -13.40 -2.27 -41.66
C GLN A 250 -13.55 -1.49 -42.98
N GLU A 251 -12.71 -0.48 -43.18
CA GLU A 251 -12.69 0.45 -44.32
C GLU A 251 -12.30 -0.26 -45.63
N GLY A 252 -11.51 -1.34 -45.55
CA GLY A 252 -10.94 -2.02 -46.74
C GLY A 252 -11.87 -2.96 -47.52
N ARG A 253 -13.10 -3.25 -47.08
CA ARG A 253 -13.97 -4.26 -47.75
C ARG A 253 -15.18 -3.72 -48.51
N VAL A 254 -15.55 -2.45 -48.35
CA VAL A 254 -16.79 -1.90 -48.93
C VAL A 254 -16.54 -1.00 -50.15
N LEU A 255 -15.28 -0.63 -50.42
CA LEU A 255 -14.91 0.25 -51.54
C LEU A 255 -15.06 -0.37 -52.94
N SER A 256 -15.57 -1.62 -53.06
CA SER A 256 -15.70 -2.31 -54.35
C SER A 256 -17.13 -2.44 -54.88
N SER A 257 -18.15 -1.78 -54.30
CA SER A 257 -19.53 -1.89 -54.80
C SER A 257 -20.09 -0.55 -55.35
N PRO A 258 -20.49 -0.47 -56.63
CA PRO A 258 -20.84 0.76 -57.33
C PRO A 258 -22.31 1.22 -57.13
N THR A 259 -22.96 0.91 -56.02
CA THR A 259 -24.36 1.29 -55.76
C THR A 259 -24.49 2.28 -54.60
N GLY A 260 -24.39 3.58 -54.93
CA GLY A 260 -24.35 4.72 -54.01
C GLY A 260 -25.56 4.95 -53.09
N GLY A 261 -26.61 4.12 -53.15
CA GLY A 261 -27.77 4.19 -52.25
C GLY A 261 -27.65 3.34 -50.97
N PHE A 262 -27.03 2.16 -51.05
CA PHE A 262 -26.92 1.21 -49.92
C PHE A 262 -25.74 1.51 -48.99
N VAL A 263 -24.74 2.24 -49.49
CA VAL A 263 -23.52 2.57 -48.74
C VAL A 263 -23.83 3.53 -47.58
N GLY A 264 -24.68 4.55 -47.79
CA GLY A 264 -25.01 5.55 -46.78
C GLY A 264 -25.71 4.99 -45.52
N ASP A 265 -26.65 4.07 -45.69
CA ASP A 265 -27.36 3.46 -44.56
C ASP A 265 -26.46 2.48 -43.77
N SER A 266 -25.56 1.77 -44.46
CA SER A 266 -24.58 0.88 -43.82
C SER A 266 -23.56 1.66 -42.97
N VAL A 267 -23.18 2.85 -43.42
CA VAL A 267 -22.26 3.78 -42.75
C VAL A 267 -22.94 4.36 -41.51
N LYS A 268 -24.14 4.92 -41.64
CA LYS A 268 -24.90 5.43 -40.49
C LYS A 268 -25.13 4.37 -39.41
N LYS A 269 -25.44 3.12 -39.81
CA LYS A 269 -25.60 1.99 -38.89
C LYS A 269 -24.29 1.68 -38.14
N ARG A 270 -23.15 1.67 -38.84
CA ARG A 270 -21.83 1.41 -38.24
C ARG A 270 -21.41 2.51 -37.26
N LEU A 271 -21.62 3.78 -37.61
CA LEU A 271 -21.34 4.90 -36.70
C LEU A 271 -22.25 4.85 -35.46
N LYS A 272 -23.52 4.49 -35.63
CA LYS A 272 -24.44 4.27 -34.50
C LYS A 272 -23.94 3.15 -33.59
N SER A 273 -23.55 1.99 -34.15
CA SER A 273 -22.99 0.89 -33.37
C SER A 273 -21.69 1.27 -32.67
N PHE A 274 -20.81 2.04 -33.31
CA PHE A 274 -19.61 2.58 -32.66
C PHE A 274 -19.99 3.46 -31.45
N ASN A 275 -20.93 4.38 -31.63
CA ASN A 275 -21.36 5.28 -30.55
C ASN A 275 -21.95 4.51 -29.37
N GLU A 276 -22.81 3.53 -29.62
CA GLU A 276 -23.42 2.68 -28.59
C GLU A 276 -22.35 1.89 -27.82
N GLU A 277 -21.41 1.27 -28.52
CA GLU A 277 -20.35 0.46 -27.90
C GLU A 277 -19.35 1.34 -27.13
N PHE A 278 -19.03 2.53 -27.66
CA PHE A 278 -18.20 3.51 -27.00
C PHE A 278 -18.85 4.06 -25.73
N ASP A 279 -20.14 4.41 -25.76
CA ASP A 279 -20.89 4.84 -24.57
C ASP A 279 -20.88 3.78 -23.48
N HIS A 280 -21.20 2.54 -23.86
CA HIS A 280 -21.24 1.44 -22.90
C HIS A 280 -19.86 1.23 -22.24
N MET A 281 -18.79 1.26 -23.04
CA MET A 281 -17.41 1.21 -22.54
C MET A 281 -17.11 2.40 -21.62
N TYR A 282 -17.39 3.63 -22.07
CA TYR A 282 -17.07 4.84 -21.32
C TYR A 282 -17.83 4.90 -19.99
N GLN A 283 -19.13 4.59 -20.00
CA GLN A 283 -19.96 4.51 -18.80
C GLN A 283 -19.37 3.52 -17.78
N LYS A 284 -18.94 2.35 -18.26
CA LYS A 284 -18.33 1.30 -17.45
C LYS A 284 -16.97 1.73 -16.88
N GLN A 285 -16.09 2.26 -17.73
CA GLN A 285 -14.69 2.55 -17.39
C GLN A 285 -14.47 3.90 -16.70
N SER A 286 -15.41 4.83 -16.81
CA SER A 286 -15.35 6.13 -16.13
C SER A 286 -15.34 6.02 -14.60
N ASN A 287 -15.67 4.86 -14.04
CA ASN A 287 -15.61 4.58 -12.59
C ASN A 287 -14.36 3.84 -12.16
N TRP A 288 -13.54 3.40 -13.11
CA TRP A 288 -12.30 2.68 -12.83
C TRP A 288 -11.17 3.65 -12.57
N VAL A 289 -10.12 3.18 -11.90
CA VAL A 289 -9.02 4.04 -11.45
C VAL A 289 -7.69 3.38 -11.80
N VAL A 290 -6.79 4.16 -12.39
CA VAL A 290 -5.37 3.82 -12.57
C VAL A 290 -4.58 4.80 -11.68
N PRO A 291 -4.06 4.35 -10.52
CA PRO A 291 -3.42 5.25 -9.56
C PRO A 291 -2.10 5.83 -10.04
N ASN A 292 -1.33 5.09 -10.84
CA ASN A 292 -0.07 5.56 -11.38
C ASN A 292 -0.33 6.48 -12.59
N GLU A 293 0.08 7.74 -12.47
CA GLU A 293 -0.21 8.79 -13.46
C GLU A 293 0.43 8.49 -14.82
N ASP A 294 1.70 8.07 -14.83
CA ASP A 294 2.42 7.77 -16.08
C ASP A 294 1.77 6.62 -16.85
N LEU A 295 1.37 5.56 -16.14
CA LEU A 295 0.63 4.44 -16.71
C LEU A 295 -0.73 4.89 -17.24
N ARG A 296 -1.46 5.71 -16.49
CA ARG A 296 -2.76 6.26 -16.90
C ARG A 296 -2.62 7.06 -18.19
N LEU A 297 -1.67 7.99 -18.22
CA LEU A 297 -1.40 8.86 -19.37
C LEU A 297 -0.99 8.02 -20.59
N LYS A 298 -0.11 7.02 -20.41
CA LYS A 298 0.27 6.10 -21.48
C LYS A 298 -0.94 5.37 -22.06
N MET A 299 -1.82 4.83 -21.22
CA MET A 299 -3.05 4.17 -21.68
C MET A 299 -3.95 5.13 -22.45
N CYS A 300 -4.21 6.32 -21.90
CA CYS A 300 -5.04 7.36 -22.52
C CYS A 300 -4.43 7.93 -23.81
N GLN A 301 -3.11 7.88 -23.96
CA GLN A 301 -2.45 8.26 -25.20
C GLN A 301 -2.61 7.18 -26.28
N LEU A 302 -2.37 5.90 -25.94
CA LEU A 302 -2.55 4.77 -26.88
C LEU A 302 -3.98 4.70 -27.40
N ALA A 303 -4.90 4.89 -26.47
CA ALA A 303 -6.31 5.13 -26.67
C ALA A 303 -6.65 6.18 -27.73
N VAL A 304 -6.19 7.42 -27.51
CA VAL A 304 -6.40 8.54 -28.41
C VAL A 304 -5.78 8.27 -29.78
N GLN A 305 -4.55 7.76 -29.81
CA GLN A 305 -3.84 7.42 -31.04
C GLN A 305 -4.55 6.34 -31.87
N ALA A 306 -5.22 5.39 -31.23
CA ALA A 306 -5.99 4.35 -31.91
C ALA A 306 -7.32 4.87 -32.46
N PHE A 307 -8.10 5.62 -31.67
CA PHE A 307 -9.48 5.96 -32.03
C PHE A 307 -9.61 7.26 -32.82
N VAL A 308 -8.89 8.31 -32.41
CA VAL A 308 -9.12 9.67 -32.93
C VAL A 308 -8.80 9.78 -34.43
N PRO A 309 -7.69 9.22 -34.96
CA PRO A 309 -7.41 9.27 -36.39
C PRO A 309 -8.44 8.53 -37.24
N VAL A 310 -8.85 7.33 -36.81
CA VAL A 310 -9.82 6.51 -37.55
C VAL A 310 -11.20 7.18 -37.54
N HIS A 311 -11.63 7.69 -36.39
CA HIS A 311 -12.88 8.44 -36.29
C HIS A 311 -12.87 9.72 -37.14
N ARG A 312 -11.75 10.46 -37.15
CA ARG A 312 -11.57 11.64 -38.01
C ARG A 312 -11.68 11.30 -39.49
N SER A 313 -10.96 10.27 -39.95
CA SER A 313 -11.02 9.78 -41.34
C SER A 313 -12.46 9.39 -41.71
N TYR A 314 -13.13 8.66 -40.82
CA TYR A 314 -14.51 8.25 -41.02
C TYR A 314 -15.47 9.44 -41.19
N LEU A 315 -15.36 10.47 -40.35
CA LEU A 315 -16.21 11.67 -40.49
C LEU A 315 -15.93 12.44 -41.80
N GLN A 316 -14.67 12.52 -42.22
CA GLN A 316 -14.26 13.19 -43.46
C GLN A 316 -14.77 12.45 -44.70
N ASN A 317 -14.56 11.13 -44.77
CA ASN A 317 -14.91 10.30 -45.93
C ASN A 317 -16.41 10.25 -46.22
N TYR A 318 -17.24 10.49 -45.21
CA TYR A 318 -18.71 10.45 -45.34
C TYR A 318 -19.39 11.82 -45.19
N GLY A 319 -18.61 12.91 -45.26
CA GLY A 319 -19.14 14.27 -45.35
C GLY A 319 -19.87 14.76 -44.09
N PHE A 320 -19.49 14.25 -42.92
CA PHE A 320 -20.04 14.64 -41.62
C PHE A 320 -19.36 15.90 -41.03
N GLN A 321 -18.67 16.68 -41.86
CA GLN A 321 -17.77 17.75 -41.44
C GLN A 321 -18.45 19.10 -41.15
N ALA A 322 -19.76 19.24 -41.39
CA ALA A 322 -20.44 20.52 -41.24
C ALA A 322 -20.88 20.77 -39.78
N GLU A 323 -20.17 21.65 -39.09
CA GLU A 323 -20.58 22.25 -37.80
C GLU A 323 -21.76 23.25 -37.93
N THR A 324 -22.39 23.37 -39.11
CA THR A 324 -23.40 24.42 -39.39
C THR A 324 -24.46 24.05 -40.42
N ASP A 325 -24.89 22.80 -40.51
CA ASP A 325 -26.09 22.47 -41.29
C ASP A 325 -27.13 21.72 -40.45
N ASP A 326 -28.19 22.45 -40.08
CA ASP A 326 -29.41 22.02 -39.40
C ASP A 326 -30.27 21.10 -40.30
N SER A 327 -29.61 20.06 -40.82
CA SER A 327 -30.23 19.01 -41.62
C SER A 327 -30.63 17.87 -40.68
N PRO A 328 -31.92 17.47 -40.62
CA PRO A 328 -32.48 16.60 -39.58
C PRO A 328 -31.98 15.14 -39.62
N GLY A 329 -30.90 14.84 -40.35
CA GLY A 329 -30.34 13.50 -40.54
C GLY A 329 -28.81 13.37 -40.42
N ARG A 330 -28.07 14.43 -40.03
CA ARG A 330 -26.59 14.45 -39.89
C ARG A 330 -26.11 14.66 -38.44
N HIS A 331 -26.65 13.91 -37.50
CA HIS A 331 -26.22 14.04 -36.10
C HIS A 331 -24.94 13.24 -35.84
N VAL A 332 -23.81 13.94 -35.71
CA VAL A 332 -22.55 13.38 -35.19
C VAL A 332 -22.55 13.51 -33.68
N LYS A 333 -22.52 12.38 -32.96
CA LYS A 333 -22.62 12.37 -31.50
C LYS A 333 -21.34 12.87 -30.80
N TYR A 334 -20.17 12.52 -31.34
CA TYR A 334 -18.88 12.95 -30.79
C TYR A 334 -18.11 13.74 -31.83
N THR A 335 -17.68 14.96 -31.50
CA THR A 335 -16.65 15.63 -32.29
C THR A 335 -15.31 14.92 -32.07
N THR A 336 -14.36 15.11 -32.99
CA THR A 336 -13.02 14.52 -32.85
C THR A 336 -12.32 15.00 -31.57
N GLN A 337 -12.46 16.30 -31.25
CA GLN A 337 -11.94 16.88 -30.02
C GLN A 337 -12.70 16.41 -28.77
N GLY A 338 -14.02 16.24 -28.86
CA GLY A 338 -14.82 15.69 -27.76
C GLY A 338 -14.42 14.27 -27.41
N LEU A 339 -14.20 13.42 -28.41
CA LEU A 339 -13.73 12.05 -28.24
C LEU A 339 -12.34 12.00 -27.58
N GLU A 340 -11.41 12.83 -28.06
CA GLU A 340 -10.06 12.96 -27.47
C GLU A 340 -10.12 13.38 -26.00
N THR A 341 -10.96 14.36 -25.68
CA THR A 341 -11.14 14.86 -24.30
C THR A 341 -11.70 13.78 -23.39
N MET A 342 -12.73 13.06 -23.85
CA MET A 342 -13.32 11.94 -23.10
C MET A 342 -12.29 10.84 -22.82
N LEU A 343 -11.59 10.39 -23.85
CA LEU A 343 -10.55 9.35 -23.73
C LEU A 343 -9.42 9.77 -22.79
N SER A 344 -8.99 11.03 -22.86
CA SER A 344 -7.93 11.58 -22.00
C SER A 344 -8.35 11.72 -20.53
N SER A 345 -9.66 11.78 -20.26
CA SER A 345 -10.22 11.91 -18.91
C SER A 345 -10.50 10.58 -18.21
N LEU A 346 -10.30 9.45 -18.88
CA LEU A 346 -10.55 8.12 -18.32
C LEU A 346 -9.60 7.79 -17.16
N PHE A 347 -10.08 6.89 -16.30
CA PHE A 347 -9.32 6.28 -15.19
C PHE A 347 -8.80 7.23 -14.11
N GLN A 348 -9.30 8.48 -14.07
CA GLN A 348 -8.89 9.45 -13.06
C GLN A 348 -9.30 8.99 -11.65
N PRO A 349 -8.45 9.20 -10.64
CA PRO A 349 -8.83 9.01 -9.25
C PRO A 349 -9.99 9.96 -8.88
N LYS A 350 -11.18 9.41 -8.62
CA LYS A 350 -12.28 10.22 -8.08
C LYS A 350 -11.95 10.56 -6.63
N LEU A 351 -11.95 11.85 -6.29
CA LEU A 351 -11.92 12.35 -4.90
C LEU A 351 -13.23 11.93 -4.18
N SER A 352 -13.37 10.65 -3.86
CA SER A 352 -14.51 10.18 -3.07
C SER A 352 -14.29 10.52 -1.60
N LYS A 353 -15.20 11.32 -1.04
CA LYS A 353 -15.39 11.42 0.41
C LYS A 353 -15.67 10.00 0.92
N SER A 354 -14.75 9.49 1.72
CA SER A 354 -14.69 8.15 2.28
C SER A 354 -16.08 7.58 2.67
N GLY A 355 -16.58 6.62 1.90
CA GLY A 355 -17.66 5.73 2.31
C GLY A 355 -17.17 4.77 3.39
N THR A 356 -17.61 5.00 4.62
CA THR A 356 -17.48 4.10 5.77
C THR A 356 -18.13 2.75 5.48
N THR A 357 -17.46 1.63 5.78
CA THR A 357 -17.79 0.65 6.85
C THR A 357 -16.87 -0.59 6.72
N LYS A 358 -16.39 -1.12 7.86
CA LYS A 358 -15.52 -2.30 8.10
C LYS A 358 -14.01 -2.22 7.78
N GLN A 359 -13.53 -1.55 6.72
CA GLN A 359 -12.08 -1.44 6.45
C GLN A 359 -11.33 -0.55 7.50
N ASN A 360 -12.08 0.31 8.20
CA ASN A 360 -11.57 1.16 9.29
C ASN A 360 -11.20 0.40 10.56
N ARG A 361 -11.45 -0.92 10.69
CA ARG A 361 -11.09 -1.61 11.95
C ARG A 361 -9.57 -1.88 12.06
N PHE A 362 -8.87 -1.98 10.93
CA PHE A 362 -7.39 -2.01 10.86
C PHE A 362 -6.78 -0.61 10.66
N ILE A 363 -7.40 0.25 9.85
CA ILE A 363 -6.81 1.54 9.43
C ILE A 363 -7.31 2.73 10.27
N GLY A 364 -8.47 2.65 10.91
CA GLY A 364 -9.08 3.78 11.63
C GLY A 364 -8.36 4.18 12.92
N LYS A 365 -7.42 3.37 13.43
CA LYS A 365 -6.56 3.73 14.57
C LYS A 365 -5.24 4.37 14.15
N THR A 366 -4.91 4.43 12.86
CA THR A 366 -3.55 4.75 12.41
C THR A 366 -3.36 6.19 11.96
N LYS A 367 -4.40 6.87 11.47
CA LYS A 367 -4.30 8.31 11.12
C LYS A 367 -4.27 9.23 12.34
N ASP A 368 -5.04 8.94 13.38
CA ASP A 368 -5.11 9.82 14.55
C ASP A 368 -3.87 9.72 15.46
N ILE A 369 -3.24 8.53 15.55
CA ILE A 369 -2.04 8.33 16.38
C ILE A 369 -0.78 8.95 15.73
N VAL A 370 -0.68 8.97 14.40
CA VAL A 370 0.51 9.48 13.69
C VAL A 370 0.52 11.01 13.64
N THR A 371 -0.65 11.65 13.62
CA THR A 371 -0.75 13.12 13.58
C THR A 371 -0.56 13.75 14.96
N ASP A 372 -0.98 13.07 16.04
CA ASP A 372 -0.79 13.57 17.41
C ASP A 372 0.64 13.37 17.93
N ASN A 373 1.34 12.30 17.55
CA ASN A 373 2.73 12.09 17.97
C ASN A 373 3.75 13.03 17.30
N PHE A 374 3.45 13.58 16.11
CA PHE A 374 4.33 14.57 15.47
C PHE A 374 4.21 15.97 16.11
N ARG A 375 3.05 16.29 16.71
CA ARG A 375 2.83 17.58 17.38
C ARG A 375 3.44 17.63 18.79
N LEU A 376 3.52 16.50 19.48
CA LEU A 376 4.04 16.46 20.86
C LEU A 376 5.58 16.53 20.93
N THR A 377 6.29 16.15 19.86
CA THR A 377 7.77 16.23 19.82
C THR A 377 8.28 17.63 19.44
N LEU A 378 7.44 18.49 18.86
CA LEU A 378 7.81 19.85 18.45
C LEU A 378 7.47 20.95 19.47
N LEU A 379 6.78 20.61 20.56
CA LEU A 379 6.43 21.53 21.65
C LEU A 379 7.28 21.35 22.91
N ALA A 380 8.31 20.50 22.85
CA ALA A 380 9.24 20.22 23.95
C ALA A 380 10.70 20.60 23.62
N ALA A 381 10.89 21.58 22.72
CA ALA A 381 12.19 22.20 22.44
C ALA A 381 12.37 23.47 23.27
#